data_AF-A0A2K3LLV4-F1
#
_entry.id   AF-A0A2K3LLV4-F1
#
_cell.length_a   1.000
_cell.length_b   1.000
_cell.length_c   1.000
_cell.angle_alpha   90.00
_cell.angle_beta   90.00
_cell.angle_gamma   90.00
#
_symmetry.space_group_name_H-M   'P 1'
#
loop_
_entity.id
_entity.type
_entity.pdbx_description
1 polymer ?
#
loop_
_entity_poly.entity_id
_entity_poly.type
_entity_poly.pdbx_seq_one_letter_code
_entity_poly.pdbx_strand_id
1 'polypeptide(L)'
;MFYMLSARSLTIACSARVKKWNTKLNSRFPKVAELCNVSRFEIRGTINSLSLSPNTHYAAYLVFKMNGAHGFENEPAELSVGVEDGRCITKFVCLDPYFRYETNHRPHRASVIYGYCVRNKPCKCGKRPTPKVVGLQRPSVRSDGWFEIEMGKFFTSSLEDKVVRMSVIQKKGDGKMENFFLEGIEVRPKEAYMSHSMLKEKEKIWDFFLI
;
A
#
# COMPACT_ATOMS: atom_id res chain seq x y z
N MET A 1 -7.71 7.68 -18.50
CA MET A 1 -7.25 6.29 -18.72
C MET A 1 -6.48 5.82 -17.50
N PHE A 2 -6.64 4.58 -17.05
CA PHE A 2 -5.81 3.99 -15.99
C PHE A 2 -4.75 3.07 -16.62
N TYR A 3 -3.65 2.86 -15.92
CA TYR A 3 -2.55 2.01 -16.36
C TYR A 3 -2.26 0.98 -15.27
N MET A 4 -2.09 -0.28 -15.64
CA MET A 4 -1.75 -1.32 -14.67
C MET A 4 -0.44 -1.99 -15.03
N LEU A 5 0.53 -1.88 -14.13
CA LEU A 5 1.77 -2.66 -14.16
C LEU A 5 1.48 -4.02 -13.56
N SER A 6 1.35 -5.04 -14.42
CA SER A 6 1.15 -6.42 -13.99
C SER A 6 2.27 -6.91 -13.07
N ALA A 7 2.00 -7.89 -12.21
CA ALA A 7 3.03 -8.55 -11.41
C ALA A 7 4.20 -9.12 -12.25
N ARG A 8 3.96 -9.42 -13.53
CA ARG A 8 4.99 -9.89 -14.48
C ARG A 8 5.94 -8.79 -14.96
N SER A 9 5.48 -7.55 -15.01
CA SER A 9 6.30 -6.38 -15.36
C SER A 9 6.97 -5.74 -14.15
N LEU A 10 6.75 -6.27 -12.93
CA LEU A 10 7.35 -5.77 -11.70
C LEU A 10 8.59 -6.58 -11.33
N THR A 11 9.56 -5.90 -10.73
CA THR A 11 10.68 -6.56 -10.07
C THR A 11 10.23 -6.97 -8.67
N ILE A 12 10.20 -8.26 -8.42
CA ILE A 12 9.84 -8.82 -7.11
C ILE A 12 11.10 -9.46 -6.52
N ALA A 13 11.59 -8.99 -5.39
CA ALA A 13 12.67 -9.62 -4.64
C ALA A 13 12.09 -10.21 -3.35
N CYS A 14 12.42 -11.46 -3.02
CA CYS A 14 11.92 -12.11 -1.81
C CYS A 14 12.96 -13.08 -1.26
N SER A 15 12.85 -13.42 0.02
CA SER A 15 13.75 -14.40 0.65
C SER A 15 13.47 -15.86 0.24
N ALA A 16 12.32 -16.15 -0.36
CA ALA A 16 12.02 -17.48 -0.87
C ALA A 16 12.70 -17.74 -2.24
N ARG A 17 13.11 -19.00 -2.47
CA ARG A 17 13.70 -19.45 -3.74
C ARG A 17 12.67 -19.60 -4.87
N VAL A 18 11.38 -19.78 -4.56
CA VAL A 18 10.34 -20.08 -5.55
C VAL A 18 9.22 -19.05 -5.49
N LYS A 19 9.01 -18.32 -6.59
CA LYS A 19 7.80 -17.54 -6.84
C LYS A 19 6.85 -18.39 -7.66
N LYS A 20 5.63 -18.60 -7.17
CA LYS A 20 4.59 -19.30 -7.93
C LYS A 20 3.81 -18.29 -8.75
N TRP A 21 3.36 -18.73 -9.92
CA TRP A 21 2.53 -17.92 -10.80
C TRP A 21 1.21 -18.64 -10.99
N ASN A 22 0.13 -18.03 -10.54
CA ASN A 22 -1.18 -18.67 -10.51
C ASN A 22 -2.18 -17.90 -11.37
N THR A 23 -3.19 -18.61 -11.84
CA THR A 23 -4.40 -18.00 -12.37
C THR A 23 -5.37 -17.74 -11.21
N LYS A 24 -5.98 -16.56 -11.18
CA LYS A 24 -6.97 -16.18 -10.17
C LYS A 24 -8.24 -15.70 -10.86
N LEU A 25 -9.37 -16.11 -10.31
CA LEU A 25 -10.68 -15.58 -10.71
C LEU A 25 -10.72 -14.06 -10.51
N ASN A 26 -11.35 -13.39 -11.46
CA ASN A 26 -11.50 -11.93 -11.52
C ASN A 26 -10.16 -11.17 -11.57
N SER A 27 -9.07 -11.79 -12.05
CA SER A 27 -7.85 -11.04 -12.37
C SER A 27 -7.93 -10.47 -13.78
N ARG A 28 -7.39 -9.28 -13.98
CA ARG A 28 -7.17 -8.70 -15.31
C ARG A 28 -6.01 -9.35 -16.06
N PHE A 29 -5.16 -10.11 -15.37
CA PHE A 29 -4.02 -10.80 -15.96
C PHE A 29 -4.16 -12.32 -15.85
N PRO A 30 -3.73 -13.10 -16.88
CA PRO A 30 -3.80 -14.57 -16.83
C PRO A 30 -2.99 -15.20 -15.69
N LYS A 31 -1.92 -14.54 -15.27
CA LYS A 31 -1.01 -15.00 -14.22
C LYS A 31 -0.68 -13.88 -13.25
N VAL A 32 -0.89 -14.14 -11.96
CA VAL A 32 -0.53 -13.28 -10.83
C VAL A 32 0.60 -13.90 -10.02
N ALA A 33 1.39 -13.09 -9.32
CA ALA A 33 2.48 -13.60 -8.49
C ALA A 33 1.93 -14.05 -7.13
N GLU A 34 2.28 -15.26 -6.71
CA GLU A 34 2.01 -15.76 -5.36
C GLU A 34 3.31 -15.76 -4.55
N LEU A 35 3.26 -15.09 -3.40
CA LEU A 35 4.31 -15.10 -2.40
C LEU A 35 3.94 -16.09 -1.29
N CYS A 36 4.69 -17.19 -1.23
CA CYS A 36 4.56 -18.25 -0.23
C CYS A 36 5.88 -18.43 0.52
N ASN A 37 5.80 -18.70 1.82
CA ASN A 37 6.93 -19.04 2.67
C ASN A 37 8.02 -17.96 2.65
N VAL A 38 7.61 -16.69 2.54
CA VAL A 38 8.51 -15.53 2.38
C VAL A 38 8.71 -14.83 3.73
N SER A 39 9.94 -14.61 4.15
CA SER A 39 10.21 -13.84 5.38
C SER A 39 10.25 -12.33 5.15
N ARG A 40 10.58 -11.87 3.94
CA ARG A 40 10.58 -10.45 3.53
C ARG A 40 10.43 -10.36 2.02
N PHE A 41 9.77 -9.32 1.53
CA PHE A 41 9.74 -9.05 0.09
C PHE A 41 9.81 -7.56 -0.23
N GLU A 42 10.26 -7.31 -1.44
CA GLU A 42 10.30 -6.01 -2.07
C GLU A 42 9.69 -6.11 -3.46
N ILE A 43 8.77 -5.22 -3.79
CA ILE A 43 8.18 -5.08 -5.12
C ILE A 43 8.60 -3.71 -5.64
N ARG A 44 9.09 -3.64 -6.86
CA ARG A 44 9.44 -2.40 -7.55
C ARG A 44 8.75 -2.35 -8.90
N GLY A 45 8.15 -1.20 -9.18
CA GLY A 45 7.57 -0.87 -10.48
C GLY A 45 8.09 0.47 -10.97
N THR A 46 8.25 0.58 -12.28
CA THR A 46 8.59 1.84 -12.94
C THR A 46 7.63 2.09 -14.09
N ILE A 47 7.24 3.33 -14.28
CA ILE A 47 6.48 3.77 -15.45
C ILE A 47 7.06 5.09 -15.95
N ASN A 48 7.20 5.21 -17.26
CA ASN A 48 7.67 6.43 -17.88
C ASN A 48 6.52 7.46 -17.90
N SER A 49 6.78 8.72 -17.55
CA SER A 49 5.78 9.80 -17.54
C SER A 49 5.12 10.01 -18.90
N LEU A 50 5.84 9.77 -20.01
CA LEU A 50 5.34 9.87 -21.38
C LEU A 50 4.32 8.78 -21.73
N SER A 51 4.31 7.66 -20.99
CA SER A 51 3.27 6.63 -21.14
C SER A 51 1.93 7.06 -20.51
N LEU A 52 1.93 8.14 -19.72
CA LEU A 52 0.78 8.68 -19.04
C LEU A 52 0.32 9.96 -19.74
N SER A 53 -0.95 10.32 -19.57
CA SER A 53 -1.43 11.62 -20.03
C SER A 53 -0.65 12.74 -19.33
N PRO A 54 -0.19 13.77 -20.06
CA PRO A 54 0.56 14.87 -19.48
C PRO A 54 -0.34 15.78 -18.63
N ASN A 55 0.29 16.64 -17.83
CA ASN A 55 -0.36 17.63 -16.96
C ASN A 55 -1.46 17.05 -16.07
N THR A 56 -1.25 15.83 -15.58
CA THR A 56 -2.26 15.06 -14.87
C THR A 56 -1.73 14.63 -13.50
N HIS A 57 -2.57 14.76 -12.48
CA HIS A 57 -2.28 14.18 -11.17
C HIS A 57 -2.66 12.71 -11.18
N TYR A 58 -1.76 11.85 -10.76
CA TYR A 58 -2.00 10.42 -10.64
C TYR A 58 -1.89 9.97 -9.18
N ALA A 59 -2.57 8.88 -8.88
CA ALA A 59 -2.37 8.09 -7.67
C ALA A 59 -2.01 6.66 -8.07
N ALA A 60 -1.01 6.08 -7.42
CA ALA A 60 -0.63 4.68 -7.55
C ALA A 60 -1.31 3.86 -6.46
N TYR A 61 -1.74 2.65 -6.79
CA TYR A 61 -2.41 1.70 -5.91
C TYR A 61 -1.77 0.33 -6.04
N LEU A 62 -1.42 -0.29 -4.90
CA LEU A 62 -1.06 -1.70 -4.88
C LEU A 62 -2.34 -2.54 -4.91
N VAL A 63 -2.43 -3.50 -5.83
CA VAL A 63 -3.61 -4.38 -5.97
C VAL A 63 -3.22 -5.83 -5.72
N PHE A 64 -3.87 -6.47 -4.73
CA PHE A 64 -3.50 -7.80 -4.25
C PHE A 64 -4.68 -8.56 -3.61
N LYS A 65 -4.48 -9.85 -3.35
CA LYS A 65 -5.43 -10.73 -2.64
C LYS A 65 -4.73 -11.44 -1.49
N MET A 66 -5.47 -11.66 -0.42
CA MET A 66 -5.07 -12.43 0.76
C MET A 66 -6.11 -13.50 1.03
N ASN A 67 -5.83 -14.75 0.63
CA ASN A 67 -6.72 -15.88 0.84
C ASN A 67 -6.15 -16.76 1.96
N GLY A 68 -6.54 -16.52 3.21
CA GLY A 68 -5.93 -17.19 4.36
C GLY A 68 -4.45 -16.82 4.52
N ALA A 69 -4.12 -15.56 4.24
CA ALA A 69 -2.78 -15.04 4.46
C ALA A 69 -2.48 -14.95 5.95
N HIS A 70 -1.24 -15.21 6.33
CA HIS A 70 -0.74 -15.12 7.70
C HIS A 70 0.70 -14.60 7.68
N GLY A 71 1.21 -14.17 8.84
CA GLY A 71 2.59 -13.68 8.98
C GLY A 71 2.81 -12.22 8.55
N PHE A 72 1.74 -11.51 8.19
CA PHE A 72 1.72 -10.06 7.93
C PHE A 72 1.41 -9.23 9.18
N GLU A 73 1.22 -9.92 10.31
CA GLU A 73 0.87 -9.34 11.59
C GLU A 73 2.06 -8.55 12.14
N ASN A 74 1.77 -7.44 12.83
CA ASN A 74 2.71 -6.61 13.59
C ASN A 74 3.73 -5.75 12.82
N GLU A 75 4.17 -6.12 11.60
CA GLU A 75 5.17 -5.32 10.86
C GLU A 75 4.55 -4.46 9.74
N PRO A 76 4.72 -3.12 9.79
CA PRO A 76 4.26 -2.23 8.74
C PRO A 76 4.95 -2.50 7.40
N ALA A 77 4.17 -2.39 6.32
CA ALA A 77 4.73 -2.27 4.97
C ALA A 77 5.09 -0.83 4.68
N GLU A 78 6.22 -0.62 4.03
CA GLU A 78 6.64 0.66 3.51
C GLU A 78 6.23 0.75 2.02
N LEU A 79 5.40 1.73 1.69
CA LEU A 79 5.01 2.05 0.32
C LEU A 79 5.68 3.35 -0.09
N SER A 80 6.25 3.39 -1.30
CA SER A 80 6.84 4.61 -1.83
C SER A 80 6.43 4.90 -3.28
N VAL A 81 6.37 6.19 -3.61
CA VAL A 81 6.18 6.71 -4.97
C VAL A 81 7.07 7.93 -5.13
N GLY A 82 7.90 7.95 -6.16
CA GLY A 82 8.79 9.08 -6.47
C GLY A 82 8.90 9.31 -7.96
N VAL A 83 9.03 10.57 -8.36
CA VAL A 83 9.37 10.97 -9.72
C VAL A 83 10.88 11.25 -9.76
N GLU A 84 11.54 10.90 -10.86
CA GLU A 84 12.94 11.22 -11.11
C GLU A 84 13.26 12.69 -10.81
N ASP A 85 14.40 12.90 -10.14
CA ASP A 85 14.88 14.19 -9.62
C ASP A 85 13.92 14.93 -8.67
N GLY A 86 12.83 14.27 -8.26
CA GLY A 86 11.80 14.81 -7.39
C GLY A 86 11.84 14.23 -5.97
N ARG A 87 10.85 14.62 -5.17
CA ARG A 87 10.63 14.05 -3.84
C ARG A 87 10.05 12.64 -3.95
N CYS A 88 10.62 11.71 -3.20
CA CYS A 88 10.02 10.41 -2.94
C CYS A 88 9.06 10.52 -1.76
N ILE A 89 7.80 10.16 -1.96
CA ILE A 89 6.81 10.05 -0.90
C ILE A 89 6.86 8.62 -0.38
N THR A 90 7.07 8.47 0.93
CA THR A 90 7.04 7.18 1.62
C THR A 90 5.97 7.18 2.68
N LYS A 91 5.24 6.07 2.83
CA LYS A 91 4.27 5.86 3.90
C LYS A 91 4.29 4.45 4.45
N PHE A 92 3.87 4.31 5.70
CA PHE A 92 3.76 3.02 6.39
C PHE A 92 2.29 2.60 6.50
N VAL A 93 2.00 1.35 6.15
CA VAL A 93 0.64 0.81 6.11
C VAL A 93 0.58 -0.59 6.75
N CYS A 94 -0.62 -1.02 7.10
CA CYS A 94 -0.91 -2.41 7.41
C CYS A 94 -1.41 -3.10 6.13
N LEU A 95 -0.73 -4.14 5.65
CA LEU A 95 -1.21 -4.89 4.47
C LEU A 95 -2.30 -5.90 4.81
N ASP A 96 -2.42 -6.33 6.07
CA ASP A 96 -3.45 -7.26 6.50
C ASP A 96 -4.81 -6.54 6.66
N PRO A 97 -5.80 -6.79 5.77
CA PRO A 97 -7.11 -6.17 5.87
C PRO A 97 -7.91 -6.73 7.06
N TYR A 98 -7.55 -7.90 7.58
CA TYR A 98 -8.24 -8.58 8.67
C TYR A 98 -7.64 -8.28 10.04
N PHE A 99 -6.58 -7.47 10.11
CA PHE A 99 -5.97 -7.08 11.38
C PHE A 99 -7.01 -6.46 12.33
N ARG A 100 -7.24 -7.14 13.45
CA ARG A 100 -8.10 -6.69 14.55
C ARG A 100 -7.24 -6.47 15.78
N TYR A 101 -7.11 -5.22 16.19
CA TYR A 101 -6.59 -4.90 17.51
C TYR A 101 -7.75 -4.81 18.48
N GLU A 102 -8.00 -5.90 19.21
CA GLU A 102 -8.96 -5.87 20.31
C GLU A 102 -8.34 -5.12 21.49
N THR A 103 -8.75 -3.86 21.68
CA THR A 103 -8.50 -3.09 22.90
C THR A 103 -9.25 -3.64 24.11
N ASN A 104 -10.10 -4.66 23.92
CA ASN A 104 -10.98 -5.28 24.91
C ASN A 104 -10.25 -6.15 25.94
N HIS A 105 -9.04 -5.75 26.33
CA HIS A 105 -8.62 -6.03 27.68
C HIS A 105 -9.45 -5.11 28.57
N ARG A 106 -10.63 -5.60 28.97
CA ARG A 106 -11.27 -5.09 30.19
C ARG A 106 -10.13 -4.99 31.20
N PRO A 107 -9.85 -3.81 31.81
CA PRO A 107 -9.06 -3.85 33.02
C PRO A 107 -9.74 -4.91 33.87
N HIS A 108 -8.98 -5.90 34.35
CA HIS A 108 -9.52 -6.83 35.33
C HIS A 108 -10.31 -5.97 36.31
N ARG A 109 -11.65 -6.10 36.35
CA ARG A 109 -12.48 -5.58 37.44
C ARG A 109 -12.17 -6.41 38.69
N ALA A 110 -10.89 -6.57 38.99
CA ALA A 110 -10.41 -6.88 40.31
C ALA A 110 -10.13 -5.51 40.92
N SER A 111 -10.97 -5.20 41.89
CA SER A 111 -10.96 -4.01 42.73
C SER A 111 -9.58 -3.38 42.87
N VAL A 112 -9.56 -2.07 42.67
CA VAL A 112 -8.47 -1.16 43.03
C VAL A 112 -8.10 -1.39 44.49
N ILE A 113 -7.08 -2.21 44.76
CA ILE A 113 -6.17 -2.03 45.87
C ILE A 113 -4.82 -2.57 45.39
N TYR A 114 -3.89 -1.66 45.07
CA TYR A 114 -2.45 -1.92 44.88
C TYR A 114 -2.07 -3.21 44.14
N GLY A 115 -1.87 -3.15 42.81
CA GLY A 115 -0.79 -3.91 42.14
C GLY A 115 -0.65 -5.43 42.31
N TYR A 116 -1.65 -6.19 42.79
CA TYR A 116 -1.54 -7.64 42.97
C TYR A 116 -2.68 -8.40 42.26
N CYS A 117 -2.33 -9.39 41.43
CA CYS A 117 -3.26 -10.46 41.08
C CYS A 117 -3.54 -11.31 42.34
N VAL A 118 -4.71 -11.95 42.44
CA VAL A 118 -5.29 -12.67 43.60
C VAL A 118 -4.41 -13.80 44.21
N ARG A 119 -3.19 -14.00 43.73
CA ARG A 119 -2.14 -14.79 44.37
C ARG A 119 -0.88 -13.93 44.35
N ASN A 120 -0.42 -13.44 45.51
CA ASN A 120 0.80 -12.66 45.78
C ASN A 120 2.07 -13.21 45.10
N LYS A 121 2.10 -13.18 43.77
CA LYS A 121 3.23 -13.51 42.91
C LYS A 121 3.40 -12.33 41.97
N PRO A 122 4.62 -11.83 41.77
CA PRO A 122 4.90 -10.86 40.73
C PRO A 122 4.60 -11.53 39.37
N CYS A 123 3.39 -11.31 38.86
CA CYS A 123 3.05 -11.73 37.52
C CYS A 123 3.62 -10.69 36.56
N LYS A 124 4.42 -11.13 35.60
CA LYS A 124 4.81 -10.32 34.44
C LYS A 124 3.62 -10.13 33.50
N CYS A 125 2.46 -9.70 34.00
CA CYS A 125 1.41 -9.12 33.17
C CYS A 125 1.87 -7.72 32.74
N GLY A 126 3.04 -7.65 32.10
CA GLY A 126 3.47 -6.48 31.38
C GLY A 126 2.41 -6.16 30.34
N LYS A 127 2.19 -4.87 30.08
CA LYS A 127 1.37 -4.43 28.95
C LYS A 127 1.86 -5.20 27.73
N ARG A 128 0.97 -5.97 27.08
CA ARG A 128 1.32 -6.64 25.82
C ARG A 128 1.86 -5.57 24.87
N PRO A 129 2.97 -5.83 24.14
CA PRO A 129 3.46 -4.89 23.16
C PRO A 129 2.33 -4.54 22.20
N THR A 130 2.06 -3.25 22.04
CA THR A 130 1.08 -2.80 21.04
C THR A 130 1.64 -3.14 19.66
N PRO A 131 0.88 -3.84 18.78
CA PRO A 131 1.33 -4.11 17.42
C PRO A 131 1.71 -2.81 16.71
N LYS A 132 2.81 -2.81 15.95
CA LYS A 132 3.32 -1.58 15.29
C LYS A 132 2.40 -1.08 14.17
N VAL A 133 1.41 -1.88 13.79
CA VAL A 133 0.43 -1.61 12.74
C VAL A 133 -0.85 -0.94 13.25
N VAL A 134 -1.01 -0.76 14.57
CA VAL A 134 -2.18 -0.08 15.15
C VAL A 134 -2.27 1.35 14.62
N GLY A 135 -3.45 1.72 14.11
CA GLY A 135 -3.70 3.06 13.56
C GLY A 135 -3.20 3.28 12.13
N LEU A 136 -2.48 2.33 11.53
CA LEU A 136 -2.04 2.45 10.14
C LEU A 136 -3.20 2.23 9.17
N GLN A 137 -3.08 2.87 7.99
CA GLN A 137 -4.01 2.67 6.88
C GLN A 137 -4.06 1.18 6.51
N ARG A 138 -5.28 0.70 6.24
CA ARG A 138 -5.55 -0.66 5.77
C ARG A 138 -6.07 -0.65 4.34
N PRO A 139 -5.96 -1.78 3.62
CA PRO A 139 -6.49 -1.90 2.27
C PRO A 139 -8.01 -1.88 2.27
N SER A 140 -8.59 -1.37 1.21
CA SER A 140 -10.03 -1.46 0.93
C SER A 140 -10.32 -2.58 -0.06
N VAL A 141 -11.46 -3.24 0.09
CA VAL A 141 -11.93 -4.23 -0.88
C VAL A 141 -12.58 -3.53 -2.09
N ARG A 142 -12.29 -4.01 -3.29
CA ARG A 142 -12.87 -3.59 -4.56
C ARG A 142 -14.11 -4.44 -4.90
N SER A 143 -14.88 -4.02 -5.90
CA SER A 143 -16.02 -4.78 -6.41
C SER A 143 -15.65 -6.13 -7.03
N ASP A 144 -14.43 -6.29 -7.53
CA ASP A 144 -13.88 -7.53 -8.09
C ASP A 144 -13.31 -8.51 -7.02
N GLY A 145 -13.40 -8.11 -5.75
CA GLY A 145 -12.90 -8.87 -4.60
C GLY A 145 -11.39 -8.81 -4.39
N TRP A 146 -10.66 -7.96 -5.14
CA TRP A 146 -9.27 -7.64 -4.84
C TRP A 146 -9.18 -6.55 -3.76
N PHE A 147 -8.11 -6.58 -2.98
CA PHE A 147 -7.75 -5.47 -2.10
C PHE A 147 -6.93 -4.45 -2.87
N GLU A 148 -7.14 -3.18 -2.54
CA GLU A 148 -6.26 -2.10 -2.96
C GLU A 148 -5.88 -1.19 -1.82
N ILE A 149 -4.67 -0.63 -1.92
CA ILE A 149 -4.20 0.41 -1.02
C ILE A 149 -3.45 1.45 -1.83
N GLU A 150 -3.77 2.73 -1.64
CA GLU A 150 -3.04 3.83 -2.27
C GLU A 150 -1.57 3.72 -1.85
N MET A 151 -0.62 4.03 -2.72
CA MET A 151 0.82 4.10 -2.41
C MET A 151 1.25 5.55 -2.24
N GLY A 152 0.75 6.43 -3.11
CA GLY A 152 1.06 7.84 -3.12
C GLY A 152 0.53 8.52 -4.39
N LYS A 153 0.73 9.83 -4.46
CA LYS A 153 0.32 10.68 -5.57
C LYS A 153 1.53 11.31 -6.24
N PHE A 154 1.44 11.53 -7.53
CA PHE A 154 2.47 12.20 -8.32
C PHE A 154 1.84 12.99 -9.47
N PHE A 155 2.61 13.90 -10.07
CA PHE A 155 2.18 14.71 -11.20
C PHE A 155 3.05 14.39 -12.42
N THR A 156 2.43 14.35 -13.60
CA THR A 156 3.13 14.22 -14.88
C THR A 156 3.17 15.57 -15.58
N SER A 157 4.35 16.03 -16.00
CA SER A 157 4.53 17.24 -16.80
C SER A 157 4.54 16.90 -18.29
N SER A 158 3.97 17.76 -19.16
CA SER A 158 4.07 17.62 -20.62
C SER A 158 5.49 17.80 -21.18
N LEU A 159 6.41 18.36 -20.39
CA LEU A 159 7.69 18.88 -20.89
C LEU A 159 8.89 17.99 -20.54
N GLU A 160 8.67 16.92 -19.76
CA GLU A 160 9.76 16.15 -19.17
C GLU A 160 9.51 14.64 -19.30
N ASP A 161 10.52 13.95 -19.85
CA ASP A 161 10.63 12.49 -19.80
C ASP A 161 11.24 12.09 -18.45
N LYS A 162 10.38 11.68 -17.52
CA LYS A 162 10.77 11.32 -16.15
C LYS A 162 10.26 9.94 -15.79
N VAL A 163 11.09 9.18 -15.08
CA VAL A 163 10.68 7.87 -14.57
C VAL A 163 9.98 8.01 -13.23
N VAL A 164 8.76 7.48 -13.14
CA VAL A 164 8.05 7.33 -11.87
C VAL A 164 8.38 5.95 -11.29
N ARG A 165 8.96 5.95 -10.08
CA ARG A 165 9.38 4.77 -9.34
C ARG A 165 8.41 4.51 -8.20
N MET A 166 8.01 3.25 -8.04
CA MET A 166 7.10 2.79 -7.00
C MET A 166 7.70 1.58 -6.30
N SER A 167 7.62 1.53 -4.97
CA SER A 167 8.07 0.36 -4.22
C SER A 167 7.15 -0.04 -3.08
N VAL A 168 7.18 -1.33 -2.77
CA VAL A 168 6.57 -1.93 -1.58
C VAL A 168 7.64 -2.72 -0.89
N ILE A 169 7.91 -2.43 0.38
CA ILE A 169 8.86 -3.20 1.19
C ILE A 169 8.11 -3.73 2.40
N GLN A 170 8.01 -5.06 2.48
CA GLN A 170 7.54 -5.75 3.67
C GLN A 170 8.74 -6.37 4.39
N LYS A 171 9.03 -5.85 5.57
CA LYS A 171 10.15 -6.30 6.40
C LYS A 171 9.83 -7.64 7.06
N LYS A 172 10.88 -8.25 7.62
CA LYS A 172 10.76 -9.50 8.36
C LYS A 172 9.99 -9.28 9.65
N GLY A 173 8.85 -9.95 9.78
CA GLY A 173 8.12 -10.09 11.05
C GLY A 173 8.49 -11.36 11.81
N ASP A 174 7.60 -11.74 12.72
CA ASP A 174 7.80 -12.86 13.64
C ASP A 174 7.70 -14.23 12.94
N GLY A 175 6.98 -14.29 11.83
CA GLY A 175 6.73 -15.50 11.06
C GLY A 175 7.10 -15.38 9.58
N LYS A 176 6.76 -16.42 8.83
CA LYS A 176 6.80 -16.38 7.37
C LYS A 176 5.45 -15.97 6.83
N MET A 177 5.48 -15.22 5.74
CA MET A 177 4.31 -14.74 5.03
C MET A 177 3.92 -15.71 3.93
N GLU A 178 2.63 -16.04 3.88
CA GLU A 178 2.06 -16.94 2.88
C GLU A 178 0.73 -16.41 2.32
N ASN A 179 0.31 -16.99 1.18
CA ASN A 179 -0.97 -16.74 0.52
C ASN A 179 -1.24 -15.28 0.15
N PHE A 180 -0.18 -14.55 -0.21
CA PHE A 180 -0.27 -13.20 -0.77
C PHE A 180 -0.17 -13.26 -2.30
N PHE A 181 -1.23 -12.78 -2.97
CA PHE A 181 -1.33 -12.80 -4.43
C PHE A 181 -1.26 -11.37 -4.95
N LEU A 182 -0.20 -11.03 -5.68
CA LEU A 182 -0.02 -9.71 -6.28
C LEU A 182 -0.57 -9.70 -7.70
N GLU A 183 -1.55 -8.83 -7.96
CA GLU A 183 -1.99 -8.56 -9.34
C GLU A 183 -1.07 -7.54 -10.02
N GLY A 184 -0.74 -6.46 -9.31
CA GLY A 184 0.11 -5.41 -9.86
C GLY A 184 0.01 -4.09 -9.13
N ILE A 185 0.51 -3.03 -9.79
CA ILE A 185 0.37 -1.64 -9.36
C ILE A 185 -0.50 -0.92 -10.39
N GLU A 186 -1.57 -0.30 -9.94
CA GLU A 186 -2.49 0.47 -10.76
C GLU A 186 -2.28 1.98 -10.58
N VAL A 187 -2.11 2.68 -11.70
CA VAL A 187 -1.91 4.12 -11.77
C VAL A 187 -3.18 4.75 -12.34
N ARG A 188 -3.83 5.60 -11.55
CA ARG A 188 -5.11 6.23 -11.90
C ARG A 188 -5.00 7.74 -11.89
N PRO A 189 -5.58 8.45 -12.87
CA PRO A 189 -5.71 9.89 -12.80
C PRO A 189 -6.60 10.25 -11.60
N LYS A 190 -6.22 11.30 -10.90
CA LYS A 190 -7.03 11.99 -9.91
C LYS A 190 -7.47 13.29 -10.52
N GLU A 191 -8.74 13.62 -10.35
CA GLU A 191 -9.21 14.95 -10.70
C GLU A 191 -8.32 15.97 -10.00
N ALA A 192 -7.74 16.86 -10.79
CA ALA A 192 -7.07 18.01 -10.24
C ALA A 192 -8.16 18.81 -9.50
N TYR A 193 -8.01 18.96 -8.18
CA TYR A 193 -8.66 20.08 -7.53
C TYR A 193 -8.06 21.33 -8.18
N MET A 194 -8.78 21.90 -9.14
CA MET A 194 -8.41 23.19 -9.73
C MET A 194 -8.44 24.19 -8.57
N SER A 195 -7.27 24.64 -8.12
CA SER A 195 -7.22 25.77 -7.21
C SER A 195 -7.80 26.99 -7.91
N HIS A 196 -8.47 27.87 -7.17
CA HIS A 196 -9.04 29.12 -7.70
C HIS A 196 -8.01 29.97 -8.46
N SER A 197 -6.72 29.83 -8.16
CA SER A 197 -5.63 30.49 -8.89
C SER A 197 -5.50 30.00 -10.34
N MET A 198 -5.67 28.71 -10.61
CA MET A 198 -5.53 28.15 -11.97
C MET A 198 -6.79 28.32 -12.82
N LEU A 199 -7.96 28.52 -12.21
CA LEU A 199 -9.18 28.92 -12.92
C LEU A 199 -9.06 30.33 -13.50
N LYS A 200 -8.53 31.28 -12.73
CA LYS A 200 -8.27 32.65 -13.19
C LYS A 200 -7.28 32.73 -14.34
N GLU A 201 -6.31 31.82 -14.39
CA GLU A 201 -5.31 31.77 -15.47
C GLU A 201 -5.88 31.13 -16.74
N LYS A 202 -6.78 30.14 -16.60
CA LYS A 202 -7.57 29.64 -17.74
C LYS A 202 -8.48 30.71 -18.32
N GLU A 203 -9.24 31.43 -17.49
CA GLU A 203 -10.15 32.49 -17.95
C GLU A 203 -9.40 33.58 -18.72
N LYS A 204 -8.23 34.01 -18.25
CA LYS A 204 -7.36 34.96 -18.97
C LYS A 204 -6.90 34.49 -20.34
N ILE A 205 -6.69 33.19 -20.53
CA ILE A 205 -6.28 32.63 -21.82
C ILE A 205 -7.46 32.63 -22.80
N TRP A 206 -8.68 32.35 -22.32
CA TRP A 206 -9.89 32.41 -23.16
C TRP A 206 -10.24 33.84 -23.58
N ASP A 207 -10.03 34.83 -22.70
CA ASP A 207 -10.23 36.25 -23.01
C ASP A 207 -9.28 36.76 -24.11
N PHE A 208 -8.12 36.12 -24.29
CA PHE A 208 -7.13 36.50 -25.30
C PHE A 208 -7.48 36.03 -26.72
N PHE A 209 -8.41 35.08 -26.87
CA PHE A 209 -8.87 34.57 -28.16
C PHE A 209 -10.25 35.12 -28.60
N LEU A 210 -10.79 36.08 -27.85
CA LEU A 210 -12.10 36.71 -28.08
C LEU A 210 -12.02 38.19 -28.53
N ILE A 211 -10.86 38.64 -29.03
CA ILE A 211 -10.65 39.98 -29.60
C ILE A 211 -10.27 39.86 -31.08
#